data_AF-A0A2J6RBG7-F1
#
_entry.id   AF-A0A2J6RBG7-F1
#
_cell.length_a   1.000
_cell.length_b   1.000
_cell.length_c   1.000
_cell.angle_alpha   90.00
_cell.angle_beta   90.00
_cell.angle_gamma   90.00
#
_symmetry.space_group_name_H-M   'P 1'
#
loop_
_entity.id
_entity.type
_entity.pdbx_description
1 polymer ?
#
loop_
_entity_poly.entity_id
_entity_poly.type
_entity_poly.pdbx_seq_one_letter_code
_entity_poly.pdbx_strand_id
1 'polypeptide(L)'
;MISEEEASEGEADFDAVTDQSLELGSEEDVIEEDGSEAEEEGSVIEVDGSEVENEEASEGADQDSDVEAVKEEEEIEEEEIDEEAVAQAKVEEYLARQAELVLIREEVEKVKAAGDWHPDEIFLFERISMRSYEEVISSDWRIDLPTLPDILFTKDPQKIFIKNNCNSSYSGVKALQRLLALGYRVRDLRCNEHPQFERLIIRELKSYIRWAEYDGDYVKRRFIPVLSLVAAKRGQSTDSLSNSITKQMMFLASKHRENLALSSGQNGAAVKYRRQPPLLYGIIVARSIVIFVTLDSANPEAKVRHLTHFDFTDYGTVVWNGFAVAYIITMAKDYIISIRDDLEIDDTPYEDPDA
;
A
#
# COMPACT_ATOMS: atom_id res chain seq x y z
N MET A 1 -43.24 -40.62 -44.50
CA MET A 1 -43.45 -42.05 -44.78
C MET A 1 -42.20 -42.55 -45.48
N ILE A 2 -41.60 -43.61 -44.94
CA ILE A 2 -40.48 -44.42 -45.45
C ILE A 2 -39.11 -43.75 -45.20
N SER A 3 -38.42 -44.03 -44.08
CA SER A 3 -37.61 -45.23 -43.69
C SER A 3 -36.16 -45.09 -44.18
N GLU A 4 -35.18 -44.95 -43.27
CA GLU A 4 -34.20 -45.99 -42.83
C GLU A 4 -33.14 -46.25 -43.94
N GLU A 5 -31.82 -46.37 -43.72
CA GLU A 5 -31.04 -46.99 -42.63
C GLU A 5 -29.54 -46.70 -42.93
N GLU A 6 -28.72 -46.55 -41.88
CA GLU A 6 -27.33 -47.05 -41.65
C GLU A 6 -26.24 -47.03 -42.75
N ALA A 7 -24.94 -47.10 -42.51
CA ALA A 7 -23.96 -46.90 -41.43
C ALA A 7 -22.60 -47.30 -42.05
N SER A 8 -21.48 -46.69 -41.65
CA SER A 8 -20.09 -47.22 -41.80
C SER A 8 -19.13 -46.12 -41.33
N GLU A 9 -18.67 -46.16 -40.08
CA GLU A 9 -17.43 -46.85 -39.60
C GLU A 9 -16.14 -46.30 -40.22
N GLY A 10 -15.29 -45.80 -39.32
CA GLY A 10 -13.94 -45.30 -39.59
C GLY A 10 -13.23 -45.01 -38.28
N GLU A 11 -12.84 -46.09 -37.58
CA GLU A 11 -11.88 -46.10 -36.48
C GLU A 11 -10.54 -45.49 -36.91
N ALA A 12 -9.92 -44.71 -36.02
CA ALA A 12 -8.47 -44.58 -35.96
C ALA A 12 -8.06 -44.30 -34.51
N ASP A 13 -7.70 -45.38 -33.82
CA ASP A 13 -6.80 -45.41 -32.67
C ASP A 13 -5.47 -44.71 -33.03
N PHE A 14 -4.96 -43.87 -32.14
CA PHE A 14 -3.51 -43.71 -31.98
C PHE A 14 -3.13 -43.23 -30.57
N ASP A 15 -2.75 -44.22 -29.77
CA ASP A 15 -1.71 -44.28 -28.76
C ASP A 15 -1.50 -43.15 -27.73
N ALA A 16 -1.71 -43.58 -26.49
CA ALA A 16 -1.10 -43.08 -25.27
C ALA A 16 0.42 -43.32 -25.25
N VAL A 17 1.22 -42.30 -24.91
CA VAL A 17 2.60 -42.48 -24.44
C VAL A 17 2.95 -41.43 -23.37
N THR A 18 3.09 -41.93 -22.14
CA THR A 18 3.99 -41.56 -21.01
C THR A 18 4.09 -40.13 -20.49
N ASP A 19 3.54 -39.97 -19.27
CA ASP A 19 4.30 -39.77 -18.02
C ASP A 19 5.80 -39.46 -18.14
N GLN A 20 6.17 -38.19 -17.94
CA GLN A 20 7.49 -37.80 -17.44
C GLN A 20 7.32 -36.66 -16.43
N SER A 21 7.59 -37.02 -15.18
CA SER A 21 7.95 -36.14 -14.06
C SER A 21 8.89 -35.02 -14.52
N LEU A 22 8.45 -33.77 -14.36
CA LEU A 22 9.34 -32.61 -14.45
C LEU A 22 9.69 -32.17 -13.02
N GLU A 23 10.90 -32.56 -12.62
CA GLU A 23 11.57 -32.09 -11.43
C GLU A 23 11.76 -30.56 -11.51
N LEU A 24 11.33 -29.88 -10.46
CA LEU A 24 11.53 -28.45 -10.24
C LEU A 24 13.01 -28.21 -9.89
N GLY A 25 13.77 -27.72 -10.87
CA GLY A 25 15.07 -27.10 -10.63
C GLY A 25 14.88 -25.69 -10.07
N SER A 26 15.31 -25.49 -8.83
CA SER A 26 15.50 -24.19 -8.19
C SER A 26 16.70 -23.48 -8.82
N GLU A 27 16.45 -22.45 -9.63
CA GLU A 27 17.50 -21.49 -10.02
C GLU A 27 17.49 -20.33 -9.01
N GLU A 28 18.47 -20.37 -8.10
CA GLU A 28 18.85 -19.27 -7.22
C GLU A 28 19.67 -18.25 -8.02
N ASP A 29 19.11 -17.05 -8.22
CA ASP A 29 19.87 -15.91 -8.74
C ASP A 29 20.73 -15.32 -7.61
N VAL A 30 22.01 -15.67 -7.62
CA VAL A 30 23.09 -15.08 -6.81
C VAL A 30 23.36 -13.67 -7.32
N ILE A 31 23.11 -12.66 -6.48
CA ILE A 31 23.59 -11.29 -6.70
C ILE A 31 24.89 -11.13 -5.93
N GLU A 32 25.99 -10.93 -6.66
CA GLU A 32 27.30 -10.58 -6.11
C GLU A 32 27.23 -9.21 -5.42
N GLU A 33 27.52 -9.17 -4.12
CA GLU A 33 27.82 -7.94 -3.38
C GLU A 33 29.31 -7.61 -3.49
N ASP A 34 29.61 -6.41 -3.99
CA ASP A 34 30.95 -5.84 -4.01
C ASP A 34 31.19 -5.07 -2.70
N GLY A 35 32.24 -5.46 -1.99
CA GLY A 35 32.59 -4.96 -0.67
C GLY A 35 33.56 -3.78 -0.74
N SER A 36 33.37 -2.82 0.17
CA SER A 36 34.46 -1.92 0.58
C SER A 36 34.33 -1.60 2.07
N GLU A 37 35.28 -2.16 2.83
CA GLU A 37 35.56 -1.91 4.24
C GLU A 37 36.08 -0.48 4.46
N ALA A 38 35.68 0.14 5.58
CA ALA A 38 36.52 1.08 6.31
C ALA A 38 36.11 1.04 7.78
N GLU A 39 37.00 0.51 8.60
CA GLU A 39 36.96 0.52 10.05
C GLU A 39 37.14 1.94 10.60
N GLU A 40 36.53 2.25 11.74
CA GLU A 40 37.23 3.05 12.75
C GLU A 40 36.74 2.70 14.16
N GLU A 41 37.73 2.39 15.00
CA GLU A 41 37.62 1.87 16.36
C GLU A 41 37.06 2.91 17.34
N GLY A 42 36.35 2.40 18.35
CA GLY A 42 35.93 3.16 19.50
C GLY A 42 37.03 3.35 20.54
N SER A 43 36.84 4.33 21.41
CA SER A 43 37.40 4.29 22.76
C SER A 43 36.48 5.02 23.74
N VAL A 44 36.08 4.26 24.74
CA VAL A 44 35.31 4.59 25.93
C VAL A 44 36.16 5.42 26.90
N ILE A 45 35.56 6.28 27.73
CA ILE A 45 35.71 6.34 29.21
C ILE A 45 34.89 7.51 29.79
N GLU A 46 33.83 7.09 30.46
CA GLU A 46 33.21 7.52 31.72
C GLU A 46 33.89 8.57 32.66
N VAL A 47 33.00 9.42 33.23
CA VAL A 47 32.78 9.71 34.67
C VAL A 47 33.27 11.04 35.31
N ASP A 48 32.30 11.65 36.00
CA ASP A 48 32.26 12.57 37.14
C ASP A 48 32.88 13.98 37.10
N GLY A 49 32.00 14.98 37.18
CA GLY A 49 31.59 15.55 38.48
C GLY A 49 32.63 16.31 39.31
N SER A 50 32.61 17.65 39.25
CA SER A 50 32.51 18.53 40.44
C SER A 50 32.59 20.01 40.04
N GLU A 51 31.61 20.79 40.51
CA GLU A 51 31.67 22.25 40.64
C GLU A 51 32.70 22.64 41.71
N VAL A 52 33.52 23.68 41.48
CA VAL A 52 33.93 24.65 42.52
C VAL A 52 34.22 26.01 41.88
N GLU A 53 33.63 27.02 42.49
CA GLU A 53 33.78 28.47 42.35
C GLU A 53 35.25 28.94 42.36
N ASN A 54 35.60 30.02 41.64
CA ASN A 54 36.00 31.27 42.30
C ASN A 54 36.24 32.45 41.37
N GLU A 55 36.03 33.61 41.98
CA GLU A 55 36.07 34.98 41.52
C GLU A 55 37.46 35.54 41.20
N GLU A 56 37.40 36.55 40.32
CA GLU A 56 38.10 37.84 40.37
C GLU A 56 39.54 38.07 39.84
N ALA A 57 39.56 39.17 39.06
CA ALA A 57 40.54 40.25 39.00
C ALA A 57 41.82 40.10 38.15
N SER A 58 41.91 40.96 37.13
CA SER A 58 42.86 42.09 37.08
C SER A 58 43.54 42.30 35.72
N GLU A 59 43.16 43.41 35.10
CA GLU A 59 43.98 44.40 34.35
C GLU A 59 44.85 43.98 33.15
N GLY A 60 44.62 44.68 32.02
CA GLY A 60 45.74 45.18 31.21
C GLY A 60 45.52 45.35 29.70
N ALA A 61 45.30 46.62 29.30
CA ALA A 61 45.77 47.29 28.07
C ALA A 61 45.03 47.12 26.72
N ASP A 62 44.24 48.15 26.41
CA ASP A 62 44.22 48.98 25.19
C ASP A 62 44.62 48.37 23.83
N GLN A 63 43.66 48.38 22.90
CA GLN A 63 43.88 48.96 21.56
C GLN A 63 42.55 49.33 20.88
N ASP A 64 42.41 50.64 20.61
CA ASP A 64 41.39 51.25 19.77
C ASP A 64 41.38 50.66 18.35
N SER A 65 40.20 50.27 17.87
CA SER A 65 39.85 50.37 16.45
C SER A 65 38.37 50.68 16.31
N ASP A 66 38.09 51.94 16.03
CA ASP A 66 36.81 52.46 15.54
C ASP A 66 36.38 51.70 14.28
N VAL A 67 35.29 50.93 14.40
CA VAL A 67 34.49 50.48 13.25
C VAL A 67 33.04 50.74 13.62
N GLU A 68 32.49 51.86 13.14
CA GLU A 68 31.06 52.11 13.16
C GLU A 68 30.35 51.02 12.33
N ALA A 69 29.81 50.02 13.03
CA ALA A 69 28.84 49.11 12.46
C ALA A 69 27.48 49.82 12.43
N VAL A 70 27.15 50.39 11.27
CA VAL A 70 25.79 50.82 10.95
C VAL A 70 24.88 49.60 11.07
N LYS A 71 24.08 49.55 12.12
CA LYS A 71 22.94 48.63 12.23
C LYS A 71 21.84 49.19 11.35
N GLU A 72 21.74 48.70 10.12
CA GLU A 72 20.50 48.79 9.36
C GLU A 72 19.51 47.82 10.04
N GLU A 73 18.67 48.36 10.91
CA GLU A 73 17.45 47.70 11.35
C GLU A 73 16.50 47.72 10.15
N GLU A 74 16.45 46.63 9.39
CA GLU A 74 15.36 46.40 8.44
C GLU A 74 14.05 46.31 9.25
N GLU A 75 13.30 47.40 9.21
CA GLU A 75 11.94 47.51 9.72
C GLU A 75 11.08 46.54 8.89
N ILE A 76 10.79 45.36 9.45
CA ILE A 76 9.85 44.40 8.86
C ILE A 76 8.47 45.06 8.97
N GLU A 77 7.99 45.65 7.88
CA GLU A 77 6.59 46.08 7.74
C GLU A 77 5.70 44.84 7.95
N GLU A 78 5.05 44.76 9.10
CA GLU A 78 3.96 43.80 9.34
C GLU A 78 2.81 44.17 8.40
N GLU A 79 2.73 43.51 7.23
CA GLU A 79 1.57 43.64 6.35
C GLU A 79 0.29 43.33 7.15
N GLU A 80 -0.59 44.32 7.32
CA GLU A 80 -1.92 44.12 7.88
C GLU A 80 -2.68 43.14 6.99
N ILE A 81 -2.71 41.87 7.41
CA ILE A 81 -3.48 40.82 6.75
C ILE A 81 -4.96 41.23 6.87
N ASP A 82 -5.59 41.54 5.74
CA ASP A 82 -7.01 41.83 5.66
C ASP A 82 -7.81 40.61 6.16
N GLU A 83 -8.29 40.69 7.41
CA GLU A 83 -9.06 39.64 8.06
C GLU A 83 -10.32 39.27 7.26
N GLU A 84 -10.91 40.24 6.54
CA GLU A 84 -12.09 40.01 5.71
C GLU A 84 -11.73 39.18 4.47
N ALA A 85 -10.60 39.47 3.83
CA ALA A 85 -10.10 38.69 2.69
C ALA A 85 -9.78 37.23 3.09
N VAL A 86 -9.17 37.02 4.25
CA VAL A 86 -8.90 35.66 4.78
C VAL A 86 -10.21 34.93 5.10
N ALA A 87 -11.20 35.62 5.67
CA ALA A 87 -12.51 35.03 5.94
C ALA A 87 -13.24 34.63 4.65
N GLN A 88 -13.21 35.49 3.62
CA GLN A 88 -13.80 35.22 2.31
C GLN A 88 -13.13 34.01 1.65
N ALA A 89 -11.78 33.96 1.64
CA ALA A 89 -11.04 32.83 1.08
C ALA A 89 -11.39 31.49 1.78
N LYS A 90 -11.55 31.48 3.10
CA LYS A 90 -11.98 30.29 3.85
C LYS A 90 -13.40 29.84 3.48
N VAL A 91 -14.31 30.78 3.26
CA VAL A 91 -15.68 30.48 2.83
C VAL A 91 -15.66 29.90 1.40
N GLU A 92 -14.89 30.49 0.49
CA GLU A 92 -14.73 29.99 -0.87
C GLU A 92 -14.12 28.57 -0.89
N GLU A 93 -13.06 28.33 -0.11
CA GLU A 93 -12.46 27.01 0.06
C GLU A 93 -13.49 25.98 0.58
N TYR A 94 -14.27 26.36 1.59
CA TYR A 94 -15.32 25.50 2.12
C TYR A 94 -16.38 25.16 1.06
N LEU A 95 -16.85 26.15 0.30
CA LEU A 95 -17.85 25.95 -0.75
C LEU A 95 -17.30 25.08 -1.89
N ALA A 96 -16.05 25.32 -2.32
CA ALA A 96 -15.38 24.50 -3.33
C ALA A 96 -15.26 23.05 -2.86
N ARG A 97 -14.89 22.84 -1.59
CA ARG A 97 -14.80 21.53 -0.95
C ARG A 97 -16.16 20.82 -0.89
N GLN A 98 -17.25 21.53 -0.62
CA GLN A 98 -18.61 20.96 -0.68
C GLN A 98 -19.02 20.60 -2.12
N ALA A 99 -18.67 21.42 -3.10
CA ALA A 99 -18.97 21.13 -4.51
C ALA A 99 -18.20 19.88 -5.01
N GLU A 100 -16.92 19.76 -4.66
CA GLU A 100 -16.11 18.58 -4.97
C GLU A 100 -16.73 17.31 -4.35
N LEU A 101 -17.15 17.38 -3.09
CA LEU A 101 -17.84 16.29 -2.41
C LEU A 101 -19.10 15.81 -3.12
N VAL A 102 -19.90 16.73 -3.66
CA VAL A 102 -21.11 16.38 -4.43
C VAL A 102 -20.73 15.61 -5.68
N LEU A 103 -19.72 16.08 -6.43
CA LEU A 103 -19.26 15.41 -7.64
C LEU A 103 -18.71 13.99 -7.35
N ILE A 104 -17.94 13.84 -6.27
CA ILE A 104 -17.41 12.55 -5.83
C ILE A 104 -18.56 11.59 -5.50
N ARG A 105 -19.58 12.05 -4.76
CA ARG A 105 -20.75 11.23 -4.41
C ARG A 105 -21.53 10.81 -5.65
N GLU A 106 -21.75 11.71 -6.60
CA GLU A 106 -22.41 11.39 -7.86
C GLU A 106 -21.63 10.34 -8.67
N GLU A 107 -20.30 10.40 -8.68
CA GLU A 107 -19.46 9.38 -9.33
C GLU A 107 -19.60 8.01 -8.66
N VAL A 108 -19.55 7.97 -7.33
CA VAL A 108 -19.77 6.73 -6.55
C VAL A 108 -21.17 6.17 -6.81
N GLU A 109 -22.20 7.01 -6.88
CA GLU A 109 -23.56 6.59 -7.21
C GLU A 109 -23.68 6.04 -8.62
N LYS A 110 -22.99 6.63 -9.60
CA LYS A 110 -22.93 6.09 -10.98
C LYS A 110 -22.28 4.71 -11.01
N VAL A 111 -21.18 4.51 -10.29
CA VAL A 111 -20.53 3.20 -10.18
C VAL A 111 -21.46 2.17 -9.51
N LYS A 112 -22.15 2.55 -8.44
CA LYS A 112 -23.16 1.71 -7.78
C LYS A 112 -24.32 1.35 -8.71
N ALA A 113 -24.78 2.29 -9.52
CA ALA A 113 -25.91 2.12 -10.43
C ALA A 113 -25.57 1.26 -11.67
N ALA A 114 -24.31 1.17 -12.07
CA ALA A 114 -23.88 0.36 -13.20
C ALA A 114 -24.12 -1.15 -12.97
N GLY A 115 -24.01 -1.61 -11.72
CA GLY A 115 -24.38 -2.96 -11.29
C GLY A 115 -23.44 -4.10 -11.76
N ASP A 116 -22.36 -3.78 -12.47
CA ASP A 116 -21.36 -4.74 -12.97
C ASP A 116 -20.12 -4.90 -12.07
N TRP A 117 -20.06 -4.14 -10.96
CA TRP A 117 -18.95 -4.13 -10.01
C TRP A 117 -19.22 -5.08 -8.85
N HIS A 118 -18.17 -5.72 -8.35
CA HIS A 118 -18.27 -6.53 -7.14
C HIS A 118 -18.55 -5.62 -5.92
N PRO A 119 -19.36 -6.05 -4.93
CA PRO A 119 -19.68 -5.21 -3.77
C PRO A 119 -18.45 -4.66 -3.04
N ASP A 120 -17.41 -5.48 -2.87
CA ASP A 120 -16.16 -5.06 -2.23
C ASP A 120 -15.35 -4.09 -3.12
N GLU A 121 -15.46 -4.18 -4.45
CA GLU A 121 -14.85 -3.20 -5.38
C GLU A 121 -15.51 -1.83 -5.21
N ILE A 122 -16.84 -1.81 -5.13
CA ILE A 122 -17.63 -0.59 -4.89
C ILE A 122 -17.24 0.02 -3.55
N PHE A 123 -17.18 -0.80 -2.49
CA PHE A 123 -16.80 -0.34 -1.16
C PHE A 123 -15.40 0.25 -1.13
N LEU A 124 -14.41 -0.42 -1.74
CA LEU A 124 -13.05 0.10 -1.84
C LEU A 124 -13.00 1.40 -2.67
N PHE A 125 -13.71 1.46 -3.79
CA PHE A 125 -13.78 2.66 -4.63
C PHE A 125 -14.36 3.85 -3.86
N GLU A 126 -15.50 3.66 -3.20
CA GLU A 126 -16.14 4.69 -2.37
C GLU A 126 -15.18 5.21 -1.29
N ARG A 127 -14.52 4.30 -0.56
CA ARG A 127 -13.55 4.67 0.48
C ARG A 127 -12.40 5.47 -0.10
N ILE A 128 -11.78 5.00 -1.18
CA ILE A 128 -10.69 5.72 -1.84
C ILE A 128 -11.14 7.11 -2.28
N SER A 129 -12.31 7.23 -2.90
CA SER A 129 -12.82 8.51 -3.40
C SER A 129 -13.14 9.48 -2.25
N MET A 130 -13.57 8.95 -1.09
CA MET A 130 -13.92 9.73 0.10
C MET A 130 -12.78 9.93 1.11
N ARG A 131 -11.56 9.42 0.85
CA ARG A 131 -10.45 9.29 1.82
C ARG A 131 -10.00 10.55 2.56
N SER A 132 -10.37 11.75 2.11
CA SER A 132 -10.09 13.04 2.77
C SER A 132 -11.29 13.67 3.47
N TYR A 133 -12.41 12.94 3.53
CA TYR A 133 -13.73 13.44 3.93
C TYR A 133 -14.45 12.59 4.98
N GLU A 134 -13.84 11.49 5.40
CA GLU A 134 -14.43 10.55 6.36
C GLU A 134 -13.49 10.27 7.54
N GLU A 135 -14.10 9.82 8.63
CA GLU A 135 -13.44 9.28 9.81
C GLU A 135 -12.90 7.88 9.52
N VAL A 136 -11.62 7.63 9.81
CA VAL A 136 -10.89 6.43 9.33
C VAL A 136 -9.99 5.82 10.39
N ILE A 137 -9.37 6.63 11.25
CA ILE A 137 -8.33 6.21 12.21
C ILE A 137 -8.76 6.51 13.65
N SER A 138 -8.20 5.75 14.61
CA SER A 138 -8.47 5.98 16.03
C SER A 138 -7.98 7.37 16.46
N SER A 139 -8.77 8.05 17.29
CA SER A 139 -8.37 9.30 17.95
C SER A 139 -7.11 9.16 18.80
N ASP A 140 -6.77 7.94 19.23
CA ASP A 140 -5.54 7.69 20.00
C ASP A 140 -4.28 7.98 19.19
N TRP A 141 -4.36 7.91 17.85
CA TRP A 141 -3.23 8.17 16.96
C TRP A 141 -3.01 9.66 16.69
N ARG A 142 -3.86 10.54 17.23
CA ARG A 142 -3.84 11.99 16.97
C ARG A 142 -2.53 12.64 17.41
N ILE A 143 -1.97 12.19 18.53
CA ILE A 143 -0.70 12.73 19.05
C ILE A 143 0.46 12.40 18.11
N ASP A 144 0.45 11.21 17.51
CA ASP A 144 1.51 10.75 16.62
C ASP A 144 1.33 11.22 15.16
N LEU A 145 0.13 11.67 14.79
CA LEU A 145 -0.22 12.13 13.44
C LEU A 145 -0.74 13.59 13.46
N PRO A 146 0.03 14.56 14.01
CA PRO A 146 -0.47 15.91 14.26
C PRO A 146 -0.75 16.72 13.00
N THR A 147 -0.20 16.33 11.85
CA THR A 147 -0.37 17.01 10.56
C THR A 147 -1.65 16.61 9.84
N LEU A 148 -2.37 15.60 10.33
CA LEU A 148 -3.60 15.14 9.72
C LEU A 148 -4.81 15.97 10.16
N PRO A 149 -5.78 16.23 9.27
CA PRO A 149 -7.02 16.91 9.64
C PRO A 149 -7.83 16.14 10.69
N ASP A 150 -8.43 16.88 11.62
CA ASP A 150 -9.24 16.33 12.72
C ASP A 150 -10.39 15.41 12.27
N ILE A 151 -10.94 15.66 11.08
CA ILE A 151 -12.05 14.87 10.52
C ILE A 151 -11.69 13.39 10.31
N LEU A 152 -10.41 13.03 10.19
CA LEU A 152 -9.98 11.64 9.99
C LEU A 152 -10.04 10.81 11.28
N PHE A 153 -10.05 11.46 12.43
CA PHE A 153 -9.95 10.81 13.74
C PHE A 153 -11.31 10.55 14.34
N THR A 154 -11.51 9.35 14.88
CA THR A 154 -12.76 8.97 15.54
C THR A 154 -12.53 8.19 16.80
N LYS A 155 -13.49 8.27 17.72
CA LYS A 155 -13.54 7.44 18.93
C LYS A 155 -14.47 6.24 18.74
N ASP A 156 -15.25 6.23 17.67
CA ASP A 156 -16.21 5.17 17.38
C ASP A 156 -15.50 3.98 16.72
N PRO A 157 -15.43 2.81 17.40
CA PRO A 157 -14.75 1.64 16.85
C PRO A 157 -15.32 1.15 15.52
N GLN A 158 -16.60 1.43 15.23
CA GLN A 158 -17.24 1.00 13.97
C GLN A 158 -16.78 1.79 12.76
N LYS A 159 -16.30 3.01 12.97
CA LYS A 159 -15.83 3.89 11.91
C LYS A 159 -14.32 3.77 11.67
N ILE A 160 -13.58 3.19 12.62
CA ILE A 160 -12.15 2.94 12.46
C ILE A 160 -11.97 1.86 11.38
N PHE A 161 -11.45 2.29 10.24
CA PHE A 161 -11.16 1.40 9.13
C PHE A 161 -9.71 0.91 9.19
N ILE A 162 -8.75 1.83 9.34
CA ILE A 162 -7.36 1.47 9.58
C ILE A 162 -7.20 1.21 11.07
N LYS A 163 -7.46 -0.04 11.46
CA LYS A 163 -7.35 -0.55 12.82
C LYS A 163 -6.07 -1.36 13.04
N ASN A 164 -5.67 -1.42 14.29
CA ASN A 164 -4.74 -2.40 14.81
C ASN A 164 -5.53 -3.54 15.46
N ASN A 165 -5.19 -4.79 15.15
CA ASN A 165 -5.90 -5.96 15.66
C ASN A 165 -5.13 -6.70 16.77
N CYS A 166 -3.84 -6.96 16.59
CA CYS A 166 -3.07 -7.81 17.50
C CYS A 166 -1.81 -7.15 18.09
N ASN A 167 -1.22 -6.17 17.42
CA ASN A 167 0.08 -5.61 17.82
C ASN A 167 -0.06 -4.33 18.66
N SER A 168 1.06 -3.78 19.12
CA SER A 168 1.04 -2.48 19.79
C SER A 168 0.55 -1.38 18.85
N SER A 169 -0.33 -0.50 19.36
CA SER A 169 -0.88 0.66 18.61
C SER A 169 0.22 1.44 17.88
N TYR A 170 1.36 1.62 18.55
CA TYR A 170 2.57 2.27 18.03
C TYR A 170 3.10 1.67 16.72
N SER A 171 3.08 0.33 16.57
CA SER A 171 3.54 -0.32 15.33
C SER A 171 2.69 0.08 14.13
N GLY A 172 1.36 0.15 14.32
CA GLY A 172 0.41 0.59 13.29
C GLY A 172 0.59 2.05 12.91
N VAL A 173 0.76 2.93 13.91
CA VAL A 173 1.08 4.34 13.70
C VAL A 173 2.34 4.50 12.86
N LYS A 174 3.44 3.83 13.25
CA LYS A 174 4.73 3.92 12.55
C LYS A 174 4.64 3.40 11.12
N ALA A 175 3.95 2.29 10.90
CA ALA A 175 3.72 1.73 9.57
C ALA A 175 2.95 2.73 8.69
N LEU A 176 1.89 3.35 9.21
CA LEU A 176 1.10 4.35 8.49
C LEU A 176 1.93 5.62 8.20
N GLN A 177 2.66 6.16 9.18
CA GLN A 177 3.52 7.33 9.00
C GLN A 177 4.50 7.16 7.83
N ARG A 178 5.14 5.99 7.71
CA ARG A 178 6.06 5.71 6.60
C ARG A 178 5.38 5.77 5.23
N LEU A 179 4.13 5.31 5.18
CA LEU A 179 3.32 5.30 3.96
C LEU A 179 2.82 6.71 3.61
N LEU A 180 2.39 7.49 4.60
CA LEU A 180 1.99 8.90 4.40
C LEU A 180 3.19 9.77 3.97
N ALA A 181 4.38 9.47 4.46
CA ALA A 181 5.63 10.13 4.06
C ALA A 181 6.18 9.65 2.71
N LEU A 182 5.60 8.61 2.09
CA LEU A 182 6.14 8.00 0.88
C LEU A 182 6.23 8.99 -0.29
N GLY A 183 5.18 9.76 -0.57
CA GLY A 183 5.21 10.63 -1.74
C GLY A 183 6.16 11.81 -1.61
N TYR A 184 6.43 12.30 -0.39
CA TYR A 184 7.51 13.29 -0.18
C TYR A 184 8.87 12.69 -0.56
N ARG A 185 9.18 11.49 -0.07
CA ARG A 185 10.42 10.79 -0.42
C ARG A 185 10.52 10.46 -1.91
N VAL A 186 9.42 10.06 -2.55
CA VAL A 186 9.37 9.83 -4.00
C VAL A 186 9.65 11.12 -4.76
N ARG A 187 9.14 12.25 -4.29
CA ARG A 187 9.41 13.56 -4.90
C ARG A 187 10.86 13.97 -4.74
N ASP A 188 11.46 13.76 -3.57
CA ASP A 188 12.86 14.10 -3.31
C ASP A 188 13.80 13.32 -4.26
N LEU A 189 13.44 12.08 -4.62
CA LEU A 189 14.18 11.31 -5.62
C LEU A 189 14.24 11.98 -7.00
N ARG A 190 13.32 12.91 -7.35
CA ARG A 190 13.36 13.61 -8.64
C ARG A 190 14.63 14.43 -8.83
N CYS A 191 15.27 14.84 -7.74
CA CYS A 191 16.53 15.57 -7.79
C CYS A 191 17.74 14.67 -8.11
N ASN A 192 17.58 13.35 -8.08
CA ASN A 192 18.64 12.41 -8.37
C ASN A 192 18.80 12.24 -9.90
N GLU A 193 20.02 12.00 -10.36
CA GLU A 193 20.32 11.74 -11.78
C GLU A 193 19.61 10.48 -12.30
N HIS A 194 19.44 9.48 -11.44
CA HIS A 194 18.82 8.19 -11.76
C HIS A 194 17.79 7.79 -10.68
N PRO A 195 16.59 8.40 -10.68
CA PRO A 195 15.59 8.15 -9.66
C PRO A 195 15.13 6.68 -9.68
N GLN A 196 15.18 6.02 -8.53
CA GLN A 196 14.70 4.65 -8.35
C GLN A 196 13.31 4.64 -7.69
N PHE A 197 12.33 5.27 -8.34
CA PHE A 197 10.98 5.44 -7.79
C PHE A 197 10.32 4.10 -7.45
N GLU A 198 10.36 3.15 -8.38
CA GLU A 198 9.73 1.84 -8.23
C GLU A 198 10.32 1.09 -7.03
N ARG A 199 11.65 1.11 -6.90
CA ARG A 199 12.34 0.43 -5.78
C ARG A 199 11.91 1.00 -4.44
N LEU A 200 11.82 2.33 -4.31
CA LEU A 200 11.39 2.97 -3.08
C LEU A 200 9.92 2.63 -2.76
N ILE A 201 9.03 2.79 -3.73
CA ILE A 201 7.59 2.52 -3.54
C ILE A 201 7.37 1.06 -3.16
N ILE A 202 7.95 0.11 -3.91
CA ILE A 202 7.83 -1.33 -3.61
C ILE A 202 8.33 -1.64 -2.21
N ARG A 203 9.47 -1.08 -1.80
CA ARG A 203 10.04 -1.33 -0.47
C ARG A 203 9.03 -0.95 0.61
N GLU A 204 8.47 0.25 0.52
CA GLU A 204 7.55 0.75 1.55
C GLU A 204 6.18 0.05 1.51
N LEU A 205 5.69 -0.31 0.32
CA LEU A 205 4.49 -1.15 0.17
C LEU A 205 4.72 -2.54 0.79
N LYS A 206 5.85 -3.20 0.50
CA LYS A 206 6.21 -4.48 1.12
C LYS A 206 6.32 -4.37 2.64
N SER A 207 6.92 -3.30 3.16
CA SER A 207 6.98 -3.05 4.60
C SER A 207 5.59 -2.93 5.22
N TYR A 208 4.66 -2.22 4.57
CA TYR A 208 3.29 -2.07 5.07
C TYR A 208 2.47 -3.36 4.95
N ILE A 209 2.63 -4.13 3.86
CA ILE A 209 2.03 -5.47 3.71
C ILE A 209 2.53 -6.38 4.83
N ARG A 210 3.84 -6.45 5.06
CA ARG A 210 4.42 -7.24 6.14
C ARG A 210 3.86 -6.82 7.50
N TRP A 211 3.76 -5.52 7.78
CA TRP A 211 3.10 -5.03 9.00
C TRP A 211 1.65 -5.53 9.10
N ALA A 212 0.88 -5.48 8.00
CA ALA A 212 -0.50 -5.95 7.97
C ALA A 212 -0.62 -7.46 8.24
N GLU A 213 0.35 -8.26 7.79
CA GLU A 213 0.44 -9.69 8.10
C GLU A 213 0.70 -9.94 9.59
N TYR A 214 1.63 -9.20 10.20
CA TYR A 214 1.88 -9.27 11.64
C TYR A 214 0.67 -8.78 12.44
N ASP A 215 0.03 -7.69 12.01
CA ASP A 215 -1.15 -7.13 12.67
C ASP A 215 -2.35 -8.08 12.64
N GLY A 216 -2.52 -8.84 11.55
CA GLY A 216 -3.58 -9.84 11.43
C GLY A 216 -3.26 -11.21 12.03
N ASP A 217 -2.06 -11.40 12.59
CA ASP A 217 -1.61 -12.66 13.19
C ASP A 217 -1.68 -13.87 12.22
N TYR A 218 -1.25 -13.66 10.97
CA TYR A 218 -1.22 -14.71 9.95
C TYR A 218 0.13 -14.87 9.24
N VAL A 219 1.20 -14.27 9.77
CA VAL A 219 2.58 -14.45 9.26
C VAL A 219 3.02 -15.92 9.30
N LYS A 220 2.65 -16.65 10.35
CA LYS A 220 3.02 -18.07 10.56
C LYS A 220 1.92 -19.03 10.09
N ARG A 221 1.10 -18.61 9.13
CA ARG A 221 -0.02 -19.40 8.60
C ARG A 221 0.13 -19.54 7.11
N ARG A 222 -0.25 -20.71 6.59
CA ARG A 222 -0.29 -20.95 5.15
C ARG A 222 -1.59 -20.40 4.59
N PHE A 223 -1.49 -19.39 3.73
CA PHE A 223 -2.63 -18.80 3.06
C PHE A 223 -2.37 -18.61 1.57
N ILE A 224 -3.46 -18.51 0.79
CA ILE A 224 -3.40 -18.08 -0.60
C ILE A 224 -3.55 -16.56 -0.60
N PRO A 225 -2.56 -15.78 -1.10
CA PRO A 225 -2.66 -14.34 -1.12
C PRO A 225 -3.90 -13.85 -1.87
N VAL A 226 -4.48 -12.75 -1.37
CA VAL A 226 -5.53 -11.99 -2.08
C VAL A 226 -5.01 -10.66 -2.63
N LEU A 227 -3.76 -10.30 -2.31
CA LEU A 227 -3.09 -9.11 -2.81
C LEU A 227 -1.89 -9.51 -3.69
N SER A 228 -1.83 -8.95 -4.90
CA SER A 228 -0.69 -9.09 -5.81
C SER A 228 0.02 -7.75 -5.96
N LEU A 229 1.35 -7.75 -5.88
CA LEU A 229 2.19 -6.56 -6.08
C LEU A 229 3.16 -6.81 -7.22
N VAL A 230 3.08 -6.00 -8.27
CA VAL A 230 3.97 -6.08 -9.44
C VAL A 230 4.55 -4.69 -9.70
N ALA A 231 5.81 -4.64 -10.14
CA ALA A 231 6.45 -3.38 -10.49
C ALA A 231 7.15 -3.44 -11.85
N ALA A 232 7.19 -2.28 -12.50
CA ALA A 232 7.87 -2.09 -13.77
C ALA A 232 9.37 -2.32 -13.61
N LYS A 233 9.93 -3.16 -14.48
CA LYS A 233 11.38 -3.25 -14.68
C LYS A 233 11.84 -2.16 -15.65
N ARG A 234 13.13 -1.81 -15.61
CA ARG A 234 13.73 -0.85 -16.56
C ARG A 234 13.49 -1.31 -18.00
N GLY A 235 12.91 -0.43 -18.82
CA GLY A 235 12.62 -0.72 -20.23
C GLY A 235 11.45 -1.70 -20.47
N GLN A 236 10.73 -2.11 -19.43
CA GLN A 236 9.55 -2.97 -19.59
C GLN A 236 8.39 -2.17 -20.20
N SER A 237 7.68 -2.79 -21.16
CA SER A 237 6.48 -2.19 -21.74
C SER A 237 5.28 -2.28 -20.79
N THR A 238 4.34 -1.35 -20.94
CA THR A 238 3.07 -1.34 -20.21
C THR A 238 2.28 -2.63 -20.41
N ASP A 239 2.28 -3.17 -21.63
CA ASP A 239 1.57 -4.40 -21.97
C ASP A 239 2.19 -5.62 -21.28
N SER A 240 3.53 -5.68 -21.23
CA SER A 240 4.23 -6.74 -20.50
C SER A 240 3.88 -6.69 -19.02
N LEU A 241 3.87 -5.49 -18.42
CA LEU A 241 3.52 -5.29 -17.01
C LEU A 241 2.06 -5.66 -16.70
N SER A 242 1.13 -5.26 -17.57
CA SER A 242 -0.29 -5.61 -17.48
C SER A 242 -0.51 -7.12 -17.62
N ASN A 243 0.22 -7.77 -18.52
CA ASN A 243 0.19 -9.23 -18.66
C ASN A 243 0.75 -9.95 -17.42
N SER A 244 1.81 -9.42 -16.80
CA SER A 244 2.37 -10.00 -15.56
C SER A 244 1.37 -9.99 -14.42
N ILE A 245 0.74 -8.85 -14.13
CA ILE A 245 -0.28 -8.77 -13.05
C ILE A 245 -1.51 -9.63 -13.39
N THR A 246 -1.94 -9.63 -14.66
CA THR A 246 -3.08 -10.45 -15.10
C THR A 246 -2.83 -11.94 -14.90
N LYS A 247 -1.65 -12.44 -15.31
CA LYS A 247 -1.28 -13.84 -15.10
C LYS A 247 -1.25 -14.20 -13.61
N GLN A 248 -0.65 -13.35 -12.78
CA GLN A 248 -0.57 -13.60 -11.34
C GLN A 248 -1.95 -13.64 -10.67
N MET A 249 -2.83 -12.69 -10.97
CA MET A 249 -4.18 -12.65 -10.41
C MET A 249 -5.05 -13.80 -10.91
N MET A 250 -4.96 -14.16 -12.20
CA MET A 250 -5.69 -15.31 -12.76
C MET A 250 -5.23 -16.65 -12.16
N PHE A 251 -3.93 -16.79 -11.90
CA PHE A 251 -3.36 -17.94 -11.20
C PHE A 251 -3.91 -18.04 -9.78
N LEU A 252 -3.88 -16.94 -9.02
CA LEU A 252 -4.45 -16.90 -7.67
C LEU A 252 -5.96 -17.18 -7.68
N ALA A 253 -6.70 -16.63 -8.64
CA ALA A 253 -8.13 -16.87 -8.76
C ALA A 253 -8.46 -18.34 -8.99
N SER A 254 -7.68 -19.01 -9.85
CA SER A 254 -7.83 -20.45 -10.07
C SER A 254 -7.52 -21.24 -8.80
N LYS A 255 -6.43 -20.91 -8.10
CA LYS A 255 -6.05 -21.54 -6.84
C LYS A 255 -7.11 -21.38 -5.74
N HIS A 256 -7.73 -20.19 -5.63
CA HIS A 256 -8.83 -19.94 -4.69
C HIS A 256 -10.07 -20.77 -5.06
N ARG A 257 -10.46 -20.82 -6.34
CA ARG A 257 -11.59 -21.65 -6.78
C ARG A 257 -11.36 -23.12 -6.51
N GLU A 258 -10.17 -23.64 -6.78
CA GLU A 258 -9.80 -25.04 -6.53
C GLU A 258 -9.81 -25.37 -5.04
N ASN A 259 -9.20 -24.52 -4.21
CA ASN A 259 -9.13 -24.73 -2.77
C ASN A 259 -10.51 -24.69 -2.09
N LEU A 260 -11.39 -23.80 -2.57
CA LEU A 260 -12.72 -23.60 -1.99
C LEU A 260 -13.79 -24.50 -2.61
N ALA A 261 -13.49 -25.19 -3.72
CA ALA A 261 -14.45 -26.08 -4.38
C ALA A 261 -14.84 -27.25 -3.48
N LEU A 262 -16.14 -27.49 -3.34
CA LEU A 262 -16.66 -28.79 -2.92
C LEU A 262 -16.66 -29.70 -4.13
N SER A 263 -16.17 -30.94 -3.99
CA SER A 263 -16.18 -31.93 -5.07
C SER A 263 -17.57 -31.98 -5.72
N SER A 264 -17.66 -31.51 -6.95
CA SER A 264 -18.94 -31.42 -7.65
C SER A 264 -19.41 -32.83 -7.98
N GLY A 265 -20.66 -33.13 -7.61
CA GLY A 265 -21.33 -34.33 -8.09
C GLY A 265 -21.31 -34.36 -9.62
N GLN A 266 -21.05 -35.54 -10.16
CA GLN A 266 -21.21 -35.84 -11.59
C GLN A 266 -22.53 -35.23 -12.09
N ASN A 267 -22.48 -34.51 -13.22
CA ASN A 267 -23.60 -33.92 -13.98
C ASN A 267 -23.82 -32.40 -13.79
N GLY A 268 -23.00 -31.57 -14.45
CA GLY A 268 -23.38 -30.23 -14.96
C GLY A 268 -23.92 -29.18 -13.99
N ALA A 269 -23.87 -29.43 -12.68
CA ALA A 269 -24.34 -28.50 -11.66
C ALA A 269 -23.29 -27.42 -11.38
N ALA A 270 -23.76 -26.19 -11.12
CA ALA A 270 -22.92 -25.06 -10.71
C ALA A 270 -21.96 -25.48 -9.57
N VAL A 271 -20.67 -25.17 -9.73
CA VAL A 271 -19.64 -25.48 -8.73
C VAL A 271 -20.08 -24.89 -7.39
N LYS A 272 -20.24 -25.75 -6.39
CA LYS A 272 -20.52 -25.32 -5.02
C LYS A 272 -19.19 -25.06 -4.33
N TYR A 273 -19.05 -23.91 -3.71
CA TYR A 273 -17.89 -23.59 -2.90
C TYR A 273 -18.22 -23.73 -1.41
N ARG A 274 -17.23 -24.13 -0.60
CA ARG A 274 -17.31 -24.08 0.87
C ARG A 274 -17.55 -22.65 1.34
N ARG A 275 -16.90 -21.71 0.66
CA ARG A 275 -17.00 -20.26 0.84
C ARG A 275 -16.85 -19.61 -0.54
N GLN A 276 -17.52 -18.49 -0.78
CA GLN A 276 -17.33 -17.77 -2.03
C GLN A 276 -15.86 -17.35 -2.19
N PRO A 277 -15.25 -17.58 -3.37
CA PRO A 277 -13.91 -17.08 -3.65
C PRO A 277 -13.82 -15.56 -3.47
N PRO A 278 -12.69 -15.03 -2.95
CA PRO A 278 -12.57 -13.61 -2.63
C PRO A 278 -12.45 -12.70 -3.84
N LEU A 279 -12.69 -11.41 -3.63
CA LEU A 279 -12.14 -10.39 -4.51
C LEU A 279 -10.61 -10.36 -4.38
N LEU A 280 -9.89 -10.39 -5.50
CA LEU A 280 -8.44 -10.21 -5.53
C LEU A 280 -8.09 -8.77 -5.82
N TYR A 281 -7.07 -8.29 -5.13
CA TYR A 281 -6.53 -6.94 -5.23
C TYR A 281 -5.16 -6.99 -5.90
N GLY A 282 -4.88 -6.04 -6.78
CA GLY A 282 -3.60 -5.88 -7.44
C GLY A 282 -3.09 -4.47 -7.31
N ILE A 283 -1.79 -4.33 -7.05
CA ILE A 283 -1.07 -3.07 -7.05
C ILE A 283 0.04 -3.15 -8.10
N ILE A 284 0.04 -2.22 -9.04
CA ILE A 284 1.06 -2.08 -10.07
C ILE A 284 1.85 -0.81 -9.78
N VAL A 285 3.16 -0.90 -9.70
CA VAL A 285 4.05 0.25 -9.54
C VAL A 285 4.79 0.51 -10.85
N ALA A 286 4.61 1.68 -11.44
CA ALA A 286 5.31 2.10 -12.65
C ALA A 286 5.81 3.54 -12.48
N ARG A 287 7.13 3.73 -12.41
CA ARG A 287 7.76 5.01 -12.05
C ARG A 287 7.22 5.52 -10.71
N SER A 288 6.65 6.72 -10.68
CA SER A 288 6.00 7.31 -9.52
C SER A 288 4.51 6.97 -9.40
N ILE A 289 3.95 6.21 -10.35
CA ILE A 289 2.53 5.92 -10.41
C ILE A 289 2.25 4.56 -9.78
N VAL A 290 1.23 4.52 -8.93
CA VAL A 290 0.68 3.30 -8.35
C VAL A 290 -0.73 3.11 -8.88
N ILE A 291 -0.99 1.96 -9.51
CA ILE A 291 -2.27 1.63 -10.13
C ILE A 291 -2.90 0.50 -9.34
N PHE A 292 -4.18 0.66 -8.98
CA PHE A 292 -4.97 -0.39 -8.35
C PHE A 292 -5.82 -1.10 -9.38
N VAL A 293 -5.82 -2.42 -9.28
CA VAL A 293 -6.62 -3.31 -10.11
C VAL A 293 -7.32 -4.35 -9.23
N THR A 294 -8.41 -4.90 -9.73
CA THR A 294 -9.23 -5.89 -9.02
C THR A 294 -9.62 -7.04 -9.95
N LEU A 295 -9.90 -8.21 -9.38
CA LEU A 295 -10.37 -9.38 -10.11
C LEU A 295 -11.33 -10.17 -9.23
N ASP A 296 -12.59 -10.29 -9.65
CA ASP A 296 -13.55 -11.20 -9.05
C ASP A 296 -13.12 -12.66 -9.31
N SER A 297 -12.59 -13.34 -8.29
CA SER A 297 -12.13 -14.72 -8.46
C SER A 297 -13.26 -15.74 -8.51
N ALA A 298 -14.48 -15.39 -8.10
CA ALA A 298 -15.64 -16.28 -8.17
C ALA A 298 -16.12 -16.50 -9.60
N ASN A 299 -15.86 -15.53 -10.49
CA ASN A 299 -16.20 -15.61 -11.92
C ASN A 299 -14.98 -16.05 -12.77
N PRO A 300 -15.00 -17.24 -13.40
CA PRO A 300 -13.91 -17.73 -14.24
C PRO A 300 -13.63 -16.87 -15.48
N GLU A 301 -14.62 -16.13 -15.97
CA GLU A 301 -14.54 -15.25 -17.14
C GLU A 301 -14.20 -13.80 -16.76
N ALA A 302 -14.03 -13.50 -15.45
CA ALA A 302 -13.68 -12.16 -15.00
C ALA A 302 -12.33 -11.73 -15.57
N LYS A 303 -12.23 -10.45 -15.92
CA LYS A 303 -10.98 -9.82 -16.36
C LYS A 303 -10.49 -8.89 -15.26
N VAL A 304 -9.18 -8.67 -15.24
CA VAL A 304 -8.60 -7.67 -14.35
C VAL A 304 -9.17 -6.30 -14.69
N ARG A 305 -9.82 -5.69 -13.71
CA ARG A 305 -10.46 -4.38 -13.81
C ARG A 305 -9.53 -3.33 -13.25
N HIS A 306 -9.30 -2.26 -13.99
CA HIS A 306 -8.65 -1.06 -13.46
C HIS A 306 -9.59 -0.35 -12.50
N LEU A 307 -9.12 -0.10 -11.27
CA LEU A 307 -9.87 0.62 -10.26
C LEU A 307 -9.54 2.12 -10.30
N THR A 308 -8.29 2.48 -10.06
CA THR A 308 -7.80 3.87 -10.01
C THR A 308 -6.26 3.90 -10.04
N HIS A 309 -5.65 5.07 -10.18
CA HIS A 309 -4.21 5.26 -10.08
C HIS A 309 -3.83 6.56 -9.39
N PHE A 310 -2.62 6.60 -8.82
CA PHE A 310 -2.09 7.72 -8.06
C PHE A 310 -0.67 8.04 -8.50
N ASP A 311 -0.39 9.31 -8.79
CA ASP A 311 0.98 9.78 -8.97
C ASP A 311 1.53 10.28 -7.63
N PHE A 312 2.55 9.60 -7.12
CA PHE A 312 3.19 9.97 -5.85
C PHE A 312 4.06 11.23 -5.94
N THR A 313 4.23 11.82 -7.13
CA THR A 313 4.92 13.11 -7.28
C THR A 313 4.00 14.33 -7.15
N ASP A 314 2.68 14.14 -7.25
CA ASP A 314 1.69 15.20 -7.12
C ASP A 314 1.74 15.86 -5.72
N TYR A 315 1.70 17.19 -5.67
CA TYR A 315 1.87 17.97 -4.44
C TYR A 315 0.61 17.99 -3.57
N GLY A 316 -0.58 17.97 -4.17
CA GLY A 316 -1.83 18.10 -3.43
C GLY A 316 -2.31 16.80 -2.78
N THR A 317 -1.81 15.65 -3.24
CA THR A 317 -2.42 14.35 -2.94
C THR A 317 -1.50 13.38 -2.20
N VAL A 318 -0.28 13.82 -1.86
CA VAL A 318 0.80 12.98 -1.30
C VAL A 318 0.37 12.10 -0.12
N VAL A 319 -0.24 12.73 0.88
CA VAL A 319 -0.70 12.06 2.11
C VAL A 319 -1.89 11.16 1.79
N TRP A 320 -2.81 11.64 0.95
CA TRP A 320 -4.02 10.92 0.56
C TRP A 320 -3.72 9.68 -0.28
N ASN A 321 -2.64 9.68 -1.05
CA ASN A 321 -2.18 8.50 -1.81
C ASN A 321 -1.67 7.41 -0.85
N GLY A 322 -1.03 7.80 0.25
CA GLY A 322 -0.68 6.88 1.33
C GLY A 322 -1.90 6.20 1.96
N PHE A 323 -2.98 6.97 2.22
CA PHE A 323 -4.24 6.41 2.70
C PHE A 323 -4.88 5.44 1.69
N ALA A 324 -4.86 5.75 0.40
CA ALA A 324 -5.39 4.85 -0.62
C ALA A 324 -4.66 3.48 -0.60
N VAL A 325 -3.34 3.47 -0.44
CA VAL A 325 -2.55 2.23 -0.29
C VAL A 325 -2.90 1.52 1.01
N ALA A 326 -3.06 2.25 2.12
CA ALA A 326 -3.49 1.66 3.38
C ALA A 326 -4.86 0.98 3.26
N TYR A 327 -5.79 1.55 2.49
CA TYR A 327 -7.14 1.01 2.33
C TYR A 327 -7.17 -0.34 1.61
N ILE A 328 -6.51 -0.43 0.44
CA ILE A 328 -6.49 -1.68 -0.32
C ILE A 328 -5.77 -2.80 0.44
N ILE A 329 -4.70 -2.48 1.17
CA ILE A 329 -4.00 -3.45 2.00
C ILE A 329 -4.84 -3.85 3.21
N THR A 330 -5.60 -2.92 3.81
CA THR A 330 -6.53 -3.22 4.91
C THR A 330 -7.66 -4.13 4.45
N MET A 331 -8.24 -3.92 3.26
CA MET A 331 -9.25 -4.82 2.69
C MET A 331 -8.71 -6.24 2.52
N ALA A 332 -7.51 -6.38 1.95
CA ALA A 332 -6.84 -7.66 1.78
C ALA A 332 -6.56 -8.33 3.14
N LYS A 333 -6.06 -7.58 4.11
CA LYS A 333 -5.79 -8.04 5.48
C LYS A 333 -7.06 -8.54 6.15
N ASP A 334 -8.13 -7.75 6.14
CA ASP A 334 -9.38 -8.07 6.84
C ASP A 334 -10.03 -9.32 6.27
N TYR A 335 -9.92 -9.56 4.95
CA TYR A 335 -10.33 -10.84 4.37
C TYR A 335 -9.54 -12.01 4.95
N ILE A 336 -8.20 -11.94 4.99
CA ILE A 336 -7.37 -13.03 5.51
C ILE A 336 -7.65 -13.26 7.01
N ILE A 337 -7.82 -12.19 7.80
CA ILE A 337 -8.24 -12.29 9.21
C ILE A 337 -9.57 -13.06 9.32
N SER A 338 -10.53 -12.83 8.42
CA SER A 338 -11.83 -13.50 8.43
C SER A 338 -11.80 -15.00 8.09
N ILE A 339 -10.70 -15.51 7.56
CA ILE A 339 -10.45 -16.94 7.29
C ILE A 339 -9.33 -17.50 8.17
N ARG A 340 -8.73 -16.69 9.05
CA ARG A 340 -7.48 -17.02 9.75
C ARG A 340 -7.58 -18.32 10.54
N ASP A 341 -8.71 -18.54 11.19
CA ASP A 341 -8.93 -19.70 12.06
C ASP A 341 -9.04 -21.01 11.25
N ASP A 342 -9.28 -20.93 9.93
CA ASP A 342 -9.30 -22.06 9.00
C ASP A 342 -7.90 -22.35 8.38
N LEU A 343 -6.92 -21.46 8.60
CA LEU A 343 -5.58 -21.59 8.01
C LEU A 343 -4.68 -22.54 8.79
N GLU A 344 -3.91 -23.34 8.07
CA GLU A 344 -2.88 -24.22 8.63
C GLU A 344 -1.70 -23.40 9.17
N ILE A 345 -1.07 -23.89 10.24
CA ILE A 345 0.16 -23.31 10.78
C ILE A 345 1.31 -23.65 9.83
N ASP A 346 2.17 -22.67 9.57
CA ASP A 346 3.39 -22.90 8.81
C ASP A 346 4.52 -23.32 9.76
N ASP A 347 4.86 -24.61 9.73
CA ASP A 347 5.92 -25.19 10.57
C ASP A 347 7.33 -25.00 9.97
N THR A 348 7.47 -24.21 8.91
CA THR A 348 8.79 -23.86 8.36
C THR A 348 9.58 -23.00 9.37
N PRO A 349 10.86 -23.32 9.65
CA PRO A 349 11.69 -22.48 10.49
C PRO A 349 11.72 -21.04 9.94
N TYR A 350 11.43 -20.06 10.80
CA TYR A 350 11.56 -18.65 10.43
C TYR A 350 13.05 -18.33 10.31
N GLU A 351 13.56 -18.27 9.08
CA GLU A 351 14.88 -17.72 8.79
C GLU A 351 14.73 -16.19 8.77
N ASP A 352 15.32 -15.55 9.77
CA ASP A 352 15.38 -14.09 9.85
C ASP A 352 16.37 -13.59 8.79
N PRO A 353 15.93 -12.84 7.76
CA PRO A 353 16.82 -12.37 6.70
C PRO A 353 17.80 -11.28 7.17
N ASP A 354 17.68 -10.82 8.42
CA ASP A 354 18.55 -9.80 9.02
C ASP A 354 19.50 -10.39 10.12
N ALA A 355 19.64 -11.73 10.21
CA ALA A 355 20.49 -12.44 11.19
C ALA A 355 21.93 -12.72 10.75
#